data_AF-A0A512HUH7-F1
#
_entry.id   AF-A0A512HUH7-F1
#
_cell.length_a   1.000
_cell.length_b   1.000
_cell.length_c   1.000
_cell.angle_alpha   90.00
_cell.angle_beta   90.00
_cell.angle_gamma   90.00
#
_symmetry.space_group_name_H-M   'P 1'
#
loop_
_entity.id
_entity.type
_entity.pdbx_description
1 polymer ?
#
loop_
_entity_poly.entity_id
_entity_poly.type
_entity_poly.pdbx_seq_one_letter_code
_entity_poly.pdbx_strand_id
1 'polypeptide(L)'
;MAGEIRTIGVLTGPSCQRDRLVSDMPDALVYATSAVALVVAAFAGWHTLKSYRFSNPLFYAIALVEALLLVALVWGIVAAASTDRDIETGLYLSYLVTTVLIPPAAVLWGVGDKTRWGTGVVAVALFTVSIMLIRTHQIWVGHG
;
A
#
# COMPACT_ATOMS: atom_id res chain seq x y z
N MET A 1 -5.50 -48.50 8.62
CA MET A 1 -6.38 -47.42 8.09
C MET A 1 -7.27 -46.92 9.22
N ALA A 2 -6.81 -45.95 10.03
CA ALA A 2 -7.62 -45.11 10.94
C ALA A 2 -6.67 -44.39 11.91
N GLY A 3 -6.22 -43.18 11.58
CA GLY A 3 -5.32 -42.43 12.48
C GLY A 3 -5.07 -40.96 12.15
N GLU A 4 -5.70 -40.38 11.13
CA GLU A 4 -5.24 -39.10 10.55
C GLU A 4 -6.28 -37.96 10.61
N ILE A 5 -7.39 -38.09 11.36
CA ILE A 5 -8.49 -37.10 11.34
C ILE A 5 -8.55 -36.24 12.62
N ARG A 6 -7.78 -36.55 13.67
CA ARG A 6 -7.91 -35.87 14.98
C ARG A 6 -7.13 -34.54 15.11
N THR A 7 -6.26 -34.18 14.18
CA THR A 7 -5.33 -33.04 14.35
C THR A 7 -5.88 -31.69 13.85
N ILE A 8 -7.06 -31.65 13.21
CA ILE A 8 -7.60 -30.40 12.62
C ILE A 8 -8.43 -29.58 13.63
N GLY A 9 -8.89 -30.18 14.74
CA GLY A 9 -9.83 -29.56 15.66
C GLY A 9 -9.25 -28.72 16.81
N VAL A 10 -7.92 -28.65 16.96
CA VAL A 10 -7.29 -28.08 18.18
C VAL A 10 -6.86 -26.60 18.04
N LEU A 11 -6.83 -26.03 16.83
CA LEU A 11 -6.31 -24.66 16.63
C LEU A 11 -7.37 -23.55 16.62
N THR A 12 -8.66 -23.84 16.80
CA THR A 12 -9.73 -22.82 16.71
C THR A 12 -10.03 -22.19 18.08
N GLY A 13 -9.01 -21.66 18.75
CA GLY A 13 -9.19 -20.81 19.92
C GLY A 13 -9.44 -19.34 19.53
N PRO A 14 -10.16 -18.53 20.33
CA PRO A 14 -10.33 -17.10 20.07
C PRO A 14 -8.99 -16.35 19.99
N SER A 15 -7.93 -16.87 20.61
CA SER A 15 -6.54 -16.41 20.44
C SER A 15 -6.03 -16.65 19.02
N CYS A 16 -6.07 -17.87 18.48
CA CYS A 16 -5.58 -18.17 17.13
C CYS A 16 -6.35 -17.41 16.03
N GLN A 17 -7.65 -17.16 16.22
CA GLN A 17 -8.42 -16.31 15.30
C GLN A 17 -8.06 -14.82 15.42
N ARG A 18 -7.75 -14.34 16.64
CA ARG A 18 -7.29 -12.96 16.87
C ARG A 18 -5.87 -12.76 16.31
N ASP A 19 -4.99 -13.73 16.47
CA ASP A 19 -3.62 -13.73 15.97
C ASP A 19 -3.59 -13.78 14.44
N ARG A 20 -4.44 -14.63 13.83
CA ARG A 20 -4.63 -14.70 12.38
C ARG A 20 -5.24 -13.41 11.83
N LEU A 21 -6.29 -12.87 12.47
CA LEU A 21 -6.89 -11.60 12.04
C LEU A 21 -5.88 -10.44 12.11
N VAL A 22 -5.06 -10.36 13.16
CA VAL A 22 -4.02 -9.34 13.30
C VAL A 22 -2.85 -9.56 12.33
N SER A 23 -2.57 -10.81 11.94
CA SER A 23 -1.49 -11.16 11.00
C SER A 23 -1.89 -11.05 9.52
N ASP A 24 -3.14 -11.34 9.17
CA ASP A 24 -3.68 -11.25 7.80
C ASP A 24 -4.03 -9.80 7.44
N MET A 25 -4.46 -9.00 8.42
CA MET A 25 -4.84 -7.60 8.25
C MET A 25 -3.72 -6.69 7.69
N PRO A 26 -2.42 -6.82 8.04
CA PRO A 26 -1.34 -6.06 7.41
C PRO A 26 -1.10 -6.48 5.95
N ASP A 27 -1.11 -7.78 5.65
CA ASP A 27 -0.94 -8.27 4.27
C ASP A 27 -2.10 -7.79 3.39
N ALA A 28 -3.32 -7.96 3.88
CA ALA A 28 -4.53 -7.50 3.22
C ALA A 28 -4.55 -5.97 3.06
N LEU A 29 -4.10 -5.19 4.05
CA LEU A 29 -4.02 -3.73 3.96
C LEU A 29 -3.03 -3.31 2.86
N VAL A 30 -1.85 -3.92 2.80
CA VAL A 30 -0.84 -3.59 1.79
C VAL A 30 -1.31 -3.97 0.40
N TYR A 31 -1.88 -5.17 0.21
CA TYR A 31 -2.43 -5.58 -1.08
C TYR A 31 -3.66 -4.77 -1.49
N ALA A 32 -4.58 -4.47 -0.56
CA ALA A 32 -5.74 -3.64 -0.84
C ALA A 32 -5.33 -2.20 -1.19
N THR A 33 -4.39 -1.61 -0.45
CA THR A 33 -3.89 -0.26 -0.74
C THR A 33 -3.14 -0.23 -2.07
N SER A 34 -2.36 -1.26 -2.39
CA SER A 34 -1.69 -1.41 -3.69
C SER A 34 -2.71 -1.52 -4.83
N ALA A 35 -3.75 -2.34 -4.66
CA ALA A 35 -4.80 -2.49 -5.65
C ALA A 35 -5.58 -1.18 -5.85
N VAL A 36 -5.92 -0.47 -4.77
CA VAL A 36 -6.55 0.85 -4.85
C VAL A 36 -5.63 1.84 -5.56
N ALA A 37 -4.34 1.89 -5.21
CA ALA A 37 -3.37 2.76 -5.87
C ALA A 37 -3.26 2.45 -7.36
N LEU A 38 -3.26 1.18 -7.78
CA LEU A 38 -3.27 0.78 -9.20
C LEU A 38 -4.55 1.18 -9.91
N VAL A 39 -5.71 1.00 -9.28
CA VAL A 39 -6.99 1.40 -9.86
C VAL A 39 -7.03 2.91 -10.05
N VAL A 40 -6.56 3.68 -9.07
CA VAL A 40 -6.48 5.15 -9.18
C VAL A 40 -5.41 5.57 -10.19
N ALA A 41 -4.27 4.88 -10.28
CA ALA A 41 -3.25 5.11 -11.30
C ALA A 41 -3.77 4.84 -12.71
N ALA A 42 -4.52 3.76 -12.90
CA ALA A 42 -5.16 3.43 -14.17
C ALA A 42 -6.25 4.45 -14.53
N PHE A 43 -7.04 4.90 -13.55
CA PHE A 43 -8.02 5.97 -13.73
C PHE A 43 -7.37 7.31 -14.10
N ALA A 44 -6.27 7.67 -13.42
CA ALA A 44 -5.45 8.85 -13.71
C ALA A 44 -4.80 8.77 -15.09
N GLY A 45 -4.26 7.61 -15.46
CA GLY A 45 -3.66 7.34 -16.76
C GLY A 45 -4.70 7.40 -17.88
N TRP A 46 -5.90 6.86 -17.66
CA TRP A 46 -7.03 6.98 -18.57
C TRP A 46 -7.43 8.45 -18.77
N HIS A 47 -7.52 9.23 -17.70
CA HIS A 47 -7.78 10.68 -17.76
C HIS A 47 -6.68 11.44 -18.52
N THR A 48 -5.41 11.02 -18.36
CA THR A 48 -4.25 11.57 -19.07
C THR A 48 -4.32 11.29 -20.56
N LEU A 49 -4.60 10.04 -20.95
CA LEU A 49 -4.75 9.63 -22.35
C LEU A 49 -5.90 10.36 -23.04
N LYS A 50 -6.97 10.68 -22.30
CA LYS A 50 -8.13 11.41 -22.81
C LYS A 50 -8.00 12.94 -22.75
N SER A 51 -6.81 13.47 -22.44
CA SER A 51 -6.50 14.92 -22.39
C SER A 51 -7.38 15.74 -21.43
N TYR A 52 -7.85 15.14 -20.33
CA TYR A 52 -8.56 15.89 -19.29
C TYR A 52 -7.58 16.62 -18.38
N ARG A 53 -7.87 17.90 -18.13
CA ARG A 53 -7.13 18.76 -17.19
C ARG A 53 -7.26 18.22 -15.76
N PHE A 54 -6.27 18.49 -14.92
CA PHE A 54 -6.32 18.16 -13.48
C PHE A 54 -7.66 18.63 -12.90
N SER A 55 -8.47 17.69 -12.43
CA SER A 55 -9.87 17.93 -12.08
C SER A 55 -10.13 17.51 -10.64
N ASN A 56 -11.09 18.16 -9.99
CA ASN A 56 -11.51 17.88 -8.61
C ASN A 56 -11.65 16.38 -8.26
N PRO A 57 -12.24 15.49 -9.10
CA PRO A 57 -12.33 14.07 -8.77
C PRO A 57 -10.98 13.36 -8.69
N LEU A 58 -9.99 13.74 -9.50
CA LEU A 58 -8.65 13.16 -9.44
C LEU A 58 -7.95 13.53 -8.12
N PHE A 59 -8.11 14.78 -7.68
CA PHE A 59 -7.59 15.24 -6.40
C PHE A 59 -8.15 14.44 -5.22
N TYR A 60 -9.47 14.22 -5.18
CA TYR A 60 -10.09 13.40 -4.14
C TYR A 60 -9.63 11.93 -4.18
N ALA A 61 -9.43 11.37 -5.37
CA ALA A 61 -8.91 10.01 -5.51
C ALA A 61 -7.47 9.88 -5.00
N ILE A 62 -6.61 10.85 -5.28
CA ILE A 62 -5.24 10.88 -4.74
C ILE A 62 -5.26 11.08 -3.23
N ALA A 63 -6.11 11.98 -2.72
CA ALA A 63 -6.25 12.21 -1.28
C ALA A 63 -6.70 10.93 -0.54
N LEU A 64 -7.56 10.12 -1.16
CA LEU A 64 -7.94 8.82 -0.62
C LEU A 64 -6.75 7.85 -0.58
N VAL A 65 -5.95 7.77 -1.66
CA VAL A 65 -4.73 6.95 -1.67
C VAL A 65 -3.75 7.41 -0.59
N GLU A 66 -3.52 8.71 -0.47
CA GLU A 66 -2.65 9.30 0.55
C GLU A 66 -3.11 8.93 1.96
N ALA A 67 -4.42 9.03 2.24
CA ALA A 67 -4.98 8.64 3.52
C ALA A 67 -4.74 7.15 3.83
N LEU A 68 -4.91 6.26 2.84
CA LEU A 68 -4.63 4.83 2.99
C LEU A 68 -3.13 4.57 3.24
N LEU A 69 -2.24 5.30 2.56
CA LEU A 69 -0.80 5.21 2.79
C LEU A 69 -0.39 5.66 4.19
N LEU A 70 -1.02 6.71 4.72
CA LEU A 70 -0.78 7.15 6.09
C LEU A 70 -1.22 6.09 7.11
N VAL A 71 -2.37 5.45 6.88
CA VAL A 71 -2.82 4.32 7.71
C VAL A 71 -1.81 3.17 7.64
N ALA A 72 -1.32 2.83 6.44
CA ALA A 72 -0.30 1.81 6.25
C ALA A 72 1.04 2.17 6.92
N LEU A 73 1.44 3.45 6.90
CA LEU A 73 2.65 3.94 7.55
C LEU A 73 2.55 3.81 9.08
N VAL A 74 1.47 4.30 9.67
CA VAL A 74 1.26 4.22 11.13
C VAL A 74 1.23 2.75 11.57
N TRP A 75 0.51 1.90 10.84
CA TRP A 75 0.46 0.48 11.14
C TRP A 75 1.82 -0.20 10.98
N GLY A 76 2.55 0.10 9.89
CA GLY A 76 3.88 -0.42 9.64
C GLY A 76 4.88 -0.04 10.73
N ILE A 77 4.81 1.19 11.25
CA ILE A 77 5.63 1.63 12.39
C ILE A 77 5.27 0.84 13.66
N VAL A 78 3.97 0.70 13.97
CA VAL A 78 3.52 -0.07 15.14
C VAL A 78 3.97 -1.53 15.03
N ALA A 79 3.80 -2.15 13.85
CA ALA A 79 4.19 -3.52 13.58
C ALA A 79 5.71 -3.71 13.69
N ALA A 80 6.50 -2.79 13.15
CA ALA A 80 7.96 -2.82 13.27
C ALA A 80 8.44 -2.63 14.72
N ALA A 81 7.71 -1.86 15.54
CA ALA A 81 8.03 -1.67 16.95
C ALA A 81 7.61 -2.86 17.84
N SER A 82 6.61 -3.65 17.42
CA SER A 82 6.08 -4.79 18.18
C SER A 82 6.54 -6.16 17.69
N THR A 83 7.37 -6.22 16.66
CA THR A 83 7.81 -7.49 16.06
C THR A 83 9.12 -7.97 16.67
N ASP A 84 9.18 -9.25 17.02
CA ASP A 84 10.42 -9.94 17.39
C ASP A 84 11.13 -10.55 16.17
N ARG A 85 10.63 -10.30 14.95
CA ARG A 85 11.23 -10.80 13.71
C ARG A 85 12.53 -10.07 13.40
N ASP A 86 13.50 -10.82 12.91
CA ASP A 86 14.78 -10.29 12.42
C ASP A 86 14.56 -9.68 11.02
N ILE A 87 14.06 -8.45 11.00
CA ILE A 87 13.83 -7.65 9.78
C ILE A 87 14.72 -6.42 9.77
N GLU A 88 15.14 -6.00 8.58
CA GLU A 88 15.90 -4.76 8.41
C GLU A 88 14.96 -3.54 8.52
N THR A 89 14.60 -3.21 9.76
CA THR A 89 13.58 -2.21 10.11
C THR A 89 13.87 -0.85 9.48
N GLY A 90 15.14 -0.44 9.43
CA GLY A 90 15.55 0.81 8.76
C GLY A 90 15.21 0.82 7.27
N LEU A 91 15.45 -0.29 6.57
CA LEU A 91 15.11 -0.43 5.16
C LEU A 91 13.58 -0.42 4.97
N TYR A 92 12.84 -1.20 5.75
CA TYR A 92 11.38 -1.26 5.71
C TYR A 92 10.73 0.12 5.91
N LEU A 93 11.14 0.85 6.96
CA LEU A 93 10.60 2.17 7.26
C LEU A 93 10.98 3.21 6.21
N SER A 94 12.21 3.17 5.68
CA SER A 94 12.63 4.09 4.62
C SER A 94 11.79 3.93 3.34
N TYR A 95 11.43 2.70 2.98
CA TYR A 95 10.54 2.41 1.86
C TYR A 95 9.11 2.90 2.10
N LEU A 96 8.55 2.68 3.28
CA LEU A 96 7.21 3.18 3.64
C LEU A 96 7.13 4.71 3.58
N VAL A 97 8.09 5.39 4.20
CA VAL A 97 8.16 6.86 4.20
C VAL A 97 8.29 7.38 2.77
N THR A 98 9.18 6.77 1.97
CA THR A 98 9.33 7.15 0.55
C THR A 98 8.02 6.99 -0.22
N THR A 99 7.31 5.89 0.02
CA THR A 99 6.02 5.60 -0.63
C THR A 99 4.98 6.68 -0.33
N VAL A 100 4.90 7.14 0.92
CA VAL A 100 3.97 8.19 1.37
C VAL A 100 4.34 9.56 0.80
N LEU A 101 5.62 9.83 0.55
CA LEU A 101 6.06 11.12 0.02
C LEU A 101 5.82 11.28 -1.50
N ILE A 102 5.65 10.18 -2.23
CA ILE A 102 5.48 10.21 -3.70
C ILE A 102 4.18 10.92 -4.14
N PRO A 103 2.99 10.57 -3.61
CA PRO A 103 1.75 11.24 -4.00
C PRO A 103 1.72 12.76 -3.75
N PRO A 104 2.11 13.31 -2.59
CA PRO A 104 2.08 14.75 -2.37
C PRO A 104 3.07 15.47 -3.29
N ALA A 105 4.26 14.90 -3.52
CA ALA A 105 5.21 15.44 -4.50
C ALA A 105 4.61 15.46 -5.93
N ALA A 106 3.91 14.40 -6.32
CA ALA A 106 3.25 14.32 -7.62
C ALA A 106 2.06 15.29 -7.75
N VAL A 107 1.29 15.52 -6.68
CA VAL A 107 0.21 16.51 -6.65
C VAL A 107 0.77 17.91 -6.78
N LEU A 108 1.83 18.24 -6.03
CA LEU A 108 2.49 19.55 -6.14
C LEU A 108 2.99 19.81 -7.56
N TRP A 109 3.57 18.79 -8.20
CA TRP A 109 3.96 18.86 -9.61
C TRP A 109 2.75 19.08 -10.52
N GLY A 110 1.70 18.27 -10.36
CA GLY A 110 0.49 18.33 -11.19
C GLY A 110 -0.30 19.64 -11.05
N VAL A 111 -0.26 20.29 -9.88
CA VAL A 111 -0.87 21.61 -9.66
C VAL A 111 -0.03 22.73 -10.31
N GLY A 112 1.29 22.58 -10.29
CA GLY A 112 2.22 23.51 -10.95
C GLY A 112 2.15 23.45 -12.48
N ASP A 113 2.02 22.25 -13.05
CA ASP A 113 1.93 22.03 -14.49
C ASP A 113 0.47 21.81 -14.94
N LYS A 114 -0.16 22.88 -15.44
CA LYS A 114 -1.55 22.85 -15.94
C LYS A 114 -1.73 22.14 -17.29
N THR A 115 -0.67 21.57 -17.87
CA THR A 115 -0.73 20.86 -19.14
C THR A 115 -1.12 19.38 -18.93
N ARG A 116 -1.36 18.66 -20.04
CA ARG A 116 -1.65 17.21 -20.01
C ARG A 116 -0.53 16.36 -19.37
N TRP A 117 0.68 16.91 -19.28
CA TRP A 117 1.83 16.22 -18.69
C TRP A 117 1.78 16.20 -17.16
N GLY A 118 1.15 17.19 -16.51
CA GLY A 118 0.93 17.18 -15.06
C GLY A 118 0.14 15.96 -14.58
N THR A 119 -0.94 15.61 -15.30
CA THR A 119 -1.73 14.40 -15.00
C THR A 119 -0.94 13.10 -15.26
N GLY A 120 -0.07 13.11 -16.27
CA GLY A 120 0.78 11.96 -16.59
C GLY A 120 1.81 11.65 -15.49
N VAL A 121 2.43 12.67 -14.90
CA VAL A 121 3.34 12.51 -13.76
C VAL A 121 2.63 11.88 -12.56
N VAL A 122 1.40 12.32 -12.28
CA VAL A 122 0.57 11.73 -11.21
C VAL A 122 0.27 10.27 -11.47
N ALA A 123 -0.08 9.89 -12.70
CA ALA A 123 -0.34 8.50 -13.05
C ALA A 123 0.89 7.61 -12.83
N VAL A 124 2.06 8.07 -13.26
CA VAL A 124 3.33 7.35 -13.05
C VAL A 124 3.67 7.25 -11.56
N ALA A 125 3.49 8.34 -10.81
CA ALA A 125 3.75 8.36 -9.37
C ALA A 125 2.88 7.35 -8.61
N LEU A 126 1.58 7.28 -8.90
CA LEU A 126 0.67 6.31 -8.27
C LEU A 126 0.99 4.85 -8.68
N PHE A 127 1.45 4.64 -9.92
CA PHE A 127 1.94 3.34 -10.34
C PHE A 127 3.20 2.94 -9.55
N THR A 128 4.16 3.86 -9.40
CA THR A 128 5.35 3.65 -8.57
C THR A 128 5.00 3.34 -7.12
N VAL A 129 4.04 4.05 -6.53
CA VAL A 129 3.52 3.78 -5.17
C VAL A 129 3.05 2.33 -5.03
N SER A 130 2.31 1.81 -6.01
CA SER A 130 1.86 0.42 -5.94
C SER A 130 3.02 -0.58 -5.96
N ILE A 131 4.07 -0.33 -6.75
CA ILE A 131 5.25 -1.21 -6.78
C ILE A 131 6.00 -1.12 -5.45
N MET A 132 6.15 0.09 -4.92
CA MET A 132 6.85 0.31 -3.65
C MET A 132 6.16 -0.38 -2.47
N LEU A 133 4.82 -0.39 -2.43
CA LEU A 133 4.06 -1.14 -1.43
C LEU A 133 4.33 -2.65 -1.51
N ILE A 134 4.33 -3.23 -2.73
CA ILE A 134 4.67 -4.64 -2.94
C ILE A 134 6.11 -4.91 -2.50
N ARG A 135 7.05 -4.01 -2.83
CA ARG A 135 8.46 -4.19 -2.45
C ARG A 135 8.66 -4.13 -0.93
N THR A 136 7.97 -3.21 -0.26
CA THR A 136 7.96 -3.09 1.20
C THR A 136 7.42 -4.36 1.85
N HIS A 137 6.39 -4.96 1.26
CA HIS A 137 5.84 -6.24 1.72
C HIS A 137 6.86 -7.38 1.60
N GLN A 138 7.59 -7.47 0.49
CA GLN A 138 8.63 -8.48 0.32
C GLN A 138 9.73 -8.40 1.39
N ILE A 139 10.13 -7.19 1.77
CA ILE A 139 11.11 -6.97 2.86
C ILE A 139 10.55 -7.51 4.18
N TRP A 140 9.26 -7.29 4.47
CA TRP A 140 8.59 -7.80 5.66
C TRP A 140 8.50 -9.33 5.73
N VAL A 141 8.31 -9.99 4.57
CA VAL A 141 8.21 -11.45 4.46
C VAL A 141 9.59 -12.11 4.28
N GLY A 142 10.68 -11.34 4.31
CA GLY A 142 12.05 -11.88 4.21
C GLY A 142 12.42 -12.42 2.82
N HIS A 143 11.71 -12.01 1.77
CA HIS A 143 12.05 -12.34 0.38
C HIS A 143 12.98 -11.24 -0.21
N GLY A 144 14.03 -10.90 0.55
CA GLY A 144 14.95 -9.78 0.30
C GLY A 144 16.30 -10.22 -0.22
#